data_AF-A0A957QNJ2-F1
#
_entry.id   AF-A0A957QNJ2-F1
#
_cell.length_a   1.000
_cell.length_b   1.000
_cell.length_c   1.000
_cell.angle_alpha   90.00
_cell.angle_beta   90.00
_cell.angle_gamma   90.00
#
_symmetry.space_group_name_H-M   'P 1'
#
loop_
_entity.id
_entity.type
_entity.pdbx_description
1 polymer ?
#
loop_
_entity_poly.entity_id
_entity_poly.type
_entity_poly.pdbx_seq_one_letter_code
_entity_poly.pdbx_strand_id
1 'polypeptide(L)'
;GVEFATWMQRLLVAGGAGLLPVIGVAVIYRPDRPVANQSFDEGLSKLVALLMRLLLPLTLLVLTVYLAFIPFNFREPFDNRDVLIIYNGLLFAVAGLLVGATPVRLADLPAHLHRWLRLALSAVAGLTLLVGLYALTAIIYRTTVDQLTPNRLAFIGWNVINLSLLGYLLQGQLRANSTTWLARIQHAFAAGTIAYAAWSLLLLLAIPWLFGNNLKEADILKLPVEIQDLIFEQGDAPILLKCTQSPNIYLLDGTEKRWVKDIDTFNDRGYLWRDVHFVTCSAISRLSDGTPIPADAGTPPDP
;
A
#
# COMPACT_ATOMS: atom_id res chain seq x y z
N GLY A 1 30.88 21.49 -9.31
CA GLY A 1 29.92 20.84 -10.23
C GLY A 1 29.48 21.87 -11.24
N VAL A 2 29.28 21.50 -12.50
CA VAL A 2 28.76 22.42 -13.51
C VAL A 2 27.25 22.56 -13.27
N GLU A 3 26.80 23.73 -12.82
CA GLU A 3 25.37 24.02 -12.70
C GLU A 3 24.83 24.47 -14.07
N PHE A 4 23.94 23.66 -14.65
CA PHE A 4 23.26 24.00 -15.89
C PHE A 4 22.11 24.99 -15.62
N ALA A 5 21.90 25.94 -16.54
CA ALA A 5 20.79 26.88 -16.45
C ALA A 5 19.43 26.16 -16.40
N THR A 6 18.51 26.66 -15.57
CA THR A 6 17.21 26.05 -15.27
C THR A 6 16.33 25.81 -16.51
N TRP A 7 16.38 26.70 -17.50
CA TRP A 7 15.67 26.52 -18.77
C TRP A 7 16.22 25.33 -19.57
N MET A 8 17.54 25.12 -19.54
CA MET A 8 18.21 24.04 -20.24
C MET A 8 17.95 22.70 -19.56
N GLN A 9 17.91 22.67 -18.22
CA GLN A 9 17.48 21.50 -17.46
C GLN A 9 16.02 21.12 -17.77
N ARG A 10 15.10 22.10 -17.83
CA ARG A 10 13.70 21.86 -18.19
C ARG A 10 13.55 21.33 -19.62
N LEU A 11 14.31 21.85 -20.57
CA LEU A 11 14.33 21.38 -21.96
C LEU A 11 14.95 19.98 -22.09
N LEU A 12 16.00 19.68 -21.33
CA LEU A 12 16.60 18.33 -21.29
C LEU A 12 15.67 17.32 -20.65
N VAL A 13 14.97 17.68 -19.57
CA VAL A 13 14.01 16.80 -18.90
C VAL A 13 12.78 16.62 -19.77
N ALA A 14 12.17 17.68 -20.29
CA ALA A 14 10.98 17.58 -21.12
C ALA A 14 11.27 16.97 -22.51
N GLY A 15 12.37 17.39 -23.16
CA GLY A 15 12.79 16.87 -24.45
C GLY A 15 13.36 15.46 -24.36
N GLY A 16 14.19 15.18 -23.35
CA GLY A 16 14.75 13.85 -23.11
C GLY A 16 13.70 12.84 -22.71
N ALA A 17 12.82 13.16 -21.74
CA ALA A 17 11.73 12.28 -21.35
C ALA A 17 10.69 12.11 -22.47
N GLY A 18 10.43 13.16 -23.27
CA GLY A 18 9.53 13.10 -24.42
C GLY A 18 10.08 12.28 -25.59
N LEU A 19 11.40 12.24 -25.80
CA LEU A 19 12.04 11.45 -26.85
C LEU A 19 12.07 9.95 -26.53
N LEU A 20 12.07 9.55 -25.26
CA LEU A 20 12.10 8.14 -24.85
C LEU A 20 10.96 7.31 -25.48
N PRO A 21 9.67 7.69 -25.38
CA PRO A 21 8.60 6.92 -26.02
C PRO A 21 8.69 6.94 -27.55
N VAL A 22 9.14 8.05 -28.15
CA VAL A 22 9.29 8.17 -29.61
C VAL A 22 10.39 7.24 -30.13
N ILE A 23 11.56 7.25 -29.49
CA ILE A 23 12.68 6.35 -29.80
C ILE A 23 12.27 4.90 -29.54
N GLY A 24 11.58 4.64 -28.43
CA GLY A 24 11.07 3.30 -28.11
C GLY A 24 10.16 2.76 -29.22
N VAL A 25 9.20 3.55 -29.70
CA VAL A 25 8.35 3.18 -30.83
C VAL A 25 9.17 3.02 -32.11
N ALA A 26 10.09 3.93 -32.42
CA ALA A 26 10.90 3.87 -33.64
C ALA A 26 11.83 2.64 -33.70
N VAL A 27 12.31 2.14 -32.56
CA VAL A 27 13.17 0.96 -32.48
C VAL A 27 12.38 -0.35 -32.57
N ILE A 28 11.18 -0.39 -31.99
CA ILE A 28 10.38 -1.62 -31.88
C ILE A 28 9.43 -1.80 -33.07
N TYR A 29 8.89 -0.70 -33.60
CA TYR A 29 7.88 -0.74 -34.65
C TYR A 29 8.52 -1.09 -36.00
N ARG A 30 8.05 -2.17 -36.61
CA ARG A 30 8.49 -2.62 -37.93
C ARG A 30 7.47 -2.27 -39.00
N PRO A 31 7.66 -1.19 -39.79
CA PRO A 31 6.66 -0.73 -40.74
C PRO A 31 6.36 -1.74 -41.86
N ASP A 32 7.23 -2.72 -42.07
CA ASP A 32 7.09 -3.82 -43.03
C ASP A 32 6.10 -4.92 -42.58
N ARG A 33 5.62 -4.89 -41.33
CA ARG A 33 4.74 -5.93 -40.79
C ARG A 33 3.33 -5.40 -40.48
N PRO A 34 2.28 -6.22 -40.75
CA PRO A 34 0.92 -5.90 -40.31
C PRO A 34 0.85 -5.69 -38.78
N VAL A 35 -0.03 -4.81 -38.33
CA VAL A 35 -0.18 -4.45 -36.90
C VAL A 35 -0.38 -5.68 -36.00
N ALA A 36 -1.12 -6.70 -36.49
CA ALA A 36 -1.36 -7.94 -35.75
C ALA A 36 -0.12 -8.83 -35.57
N ASN A 37 0.94 -8.64 -36.36
CA ASN A 37 2.17 -9.45 -36.36
C ASN A 37 3.40 -8.68 -35.84
N GLN A 38 3.19 -7.51 -35.23
CA GLN A 38 4.25 -6.75 -34.58
C GLN A 38 4.77 -7.50 -33.35
N SER A 39 6.09 -7.68 -33.26
CA SER A 39 6.73 -8.36 -32.13
C SER A 39 7.08 -7.35 -31.04
N PHE A 40 6.11 -7.07 -30.16
CA PHE A 40 6.32 -6.24 -28.96
C PHE A 40 7.16 -6.94 -27.87
N ASP A 41 7.52 -8.21 -28.10
CA ASP A 41 8.26 -9.07 -27.19
C ASP A 41 9.80 -9.04 -27.41
N GLU A 42 10.33 -8.11 -28.22
CA GLU A 42 11.77 -8.01 -28.50
C GLU A 42 12.44 -6.91 -27.65
N GLY A 43 13.63 -7.21 -27.08
CA GLY A 43 14.43 -6.25 -26.30
C GLY A 43 14.17 -6.29 -24.79
N LEU A 44 13.68 -5.17 -24.23
CA LEU A 44 13.55 -4.95 -22.78
C LEU A 44 12.60 -5.94 -22.09
N SER A 45 11.48 -6.30 -22.72
CA SER A 45 10.51 -7.23 -22.16
C SER A 45 11.10 -8.63 -21.95
N LYS A 46 11.91 -9.12 -22.90
CA LYS A 46 12.68 -10.37 -22.75
C LYS A 46 13.71 -10.29 -21.62
N LEU A 47 14.42 -9.18 -21.50
CA LEU A 47 15.40 -8.98 -20.41
C LEU A 47 14.71 -8.96 -19.04
N VAL A 48 13.61 -8.21 -18.90
CA VAL A 48 12.82 -8.16 -17.66
C VAL A 48 12.25 -9.54 -17.33
N ALA A 49 11.68 -10.25 -18.31
CA ALA A 49 11.15 -11.60 -18.09
C ALA A 49 12.25 -12.60 -17.69
N LEU A 50 13.44 -12.50 -18.30
CA LEU A 50 14.58 -13.34 -17.96
C LEU A 50 15.10 -13.04 -16.55
N LEU A 51 15.17 -11.76 -16.17
CA LEU A 51 15.52 -11.32 -14.83
C LEU A 51 14.52 -11.86 -13.80
N MET A 52 13.22 -11.73 -14.05
CA MET A 52 12.18 -12.25 -13.15
C MET A 52 12.27 -13.77 -12.99
N ARG A 53 12.61 -14.51 -14.05
CA ARG A 53 12.84 -15.96 -13.99
C ARG A 53 14.12 -16.32 -13.23
N LEU A 54 15.17 -15.52 -13.35
CA LEU A 54 16.41 -15.69 -12.60
C LEU A 54 16.18 -15.49 -11.09
N LEU A 55 15.23 -14.61 -10.73
CA LEU A 55 14.87 -14.35 -9.34
C LEU A 55 13.97 -15.43 -8.72
N LEU A 56 13.28 -16.27 -9.51
CA LEU A 56 12.43 -17.36 -8.99
C LEU A 56 13.08 -18.23 -7.90
N PRO A 57 14.28 -18.82 -8.10
CA PRO A 57 14.92 -19.64 -7.08
C PRO A 57 15.26 -18.84 -5.81
N LEU A 58 15.68 -17.58 -5.96
CA LEU A 58 15.94 -16.70 -4.83
C LEU A 58 14.64 -16.41 -4.07
N THR A 59 13.54 -16.13 -4.77
CA THR A 59 12.23 -15.90 -4.17
C THR A 59 11.71 -17.12 -3.44
N LEU A 60 11.86 -18.33 -4.01
CA LEU A 60 11.52 -19.57 -3.31
C LEU A 60 12.31 -19.73 -2.03
N LEU A 61 13.63 -19.48 -2.06
CA LEU A 61 14.48 -19.53 -0.89
C LEU A 61 14.02 -18.54 0.18
N VAL A 62 13.83 -17.27 -0.20
CA VAL A 62 13.37 -16.21 0.70
C VAL A 62 12.03 -16.58 1.32
N LEU A 63 11.02 -16.96 0.52
CA LEU A 63 9.71 -17.36 1.04
C LEU A 63 9.79 -18.56 1.98
N THR A 64 10.64 -19.55 1.66
CA THR A 64 10.81 -20.73 2.51
C THR A 64 11.45 -20.37 3.85
N VAL A 65 12.52 -19.57 3.84
CA VAL A 65 13.19 -19.08 5.05
C VAL A 65 12.22 -18.26 5.90
N TYR A 66 11.46 -17.37 5.28
CA TYR A 66 10.42 -16.60 5.96
C TYR A 66 9.40 -17.51 6.65
N LEU A 67 8.84 -18.48 5.90
CA LEU A 67 7.84 -19.40 6.45
C LEU A 67 8.39 -20.24 7.61
N ALA A 68 9.68 -20.63 7.54
CA ALA A 68 10.35 -21.33 8.63
C ALA A 68 10.58 -20.46 9.87
N PHE A 69 10.69 -19.14 9.72
CA PHE A 69 10.91 -18.20 10.82
C PHE A 69 9.62 -17.81 11.56
N ILE A 70 8.47 -17.87 10.89
CA ILE A 70 7.15 -17.50 11.45
C ILE A 70 6.82 -18.24 12.76
N PRO A 71 6.98 -19.57 12.90
CA PRO A 71 6.66 -20.27 14.15
C PRO A 71 7.47 -19.78 15.36
N PHE A 72 8.69 -19.30 15.14
CA PHE A 72 9.58 -18.81 16.20
C PHE A 72 9.33 -17.35 16.56
N ASN A 73 8.73 -16.57 15.65
CA ASN A 73 8.53 -15.12 15.79
C ASN A 73 7.09 -14.72 15.48
N PHE A 74 6.13 -15.57 15.89
CA PHE A 74 4.75 -15.47 15.43
C PHE A 74 4.08 -14.15 15.79
N ARG A 75 4.41 -13.56 16.95
CA ARG A 75 3.83 -12.28 17.40
C ARG A 75 4.42 -11.05 16.72
N GLU A 76 5.57 -11.16 16.10
CA GLU A 76 6.35 -10.00 15.64
C GLU A 76 5.55 -9.05 14.71
N PRO A 77 4.81 -9.52 13.69
CA PRO A 77 4.07 -8.62 12.80
C PRO A 77 2.77 -8.09 13.40
N PHE A 78 2.28 -8.71 14.47
CA PHE A 78 1.10 -8.26 15.21
C PHE A 78 1.45 -7.04 16.06
N ASP A 79 2.63 -7.07 16.69
CA ASP A 79 3.08 -6.02 17.60
C ASP A 79 3.89 -4.93 16.86
N ASN A 80 4.71 -5.31 15.86
CA ASN A 80 5.64 -4.40 15.17
C ASN A 80 5.20 -4.08 13.73
N ARG A 81 5.01 -2.78 13.46
CA ARG A 81 4.54 -2.29 12.13
C ARG A 81 5.56 -2.38 11.02
N ASP A 82 6.83 -2.20 11.36
CA ASP A 82 7.90 -2.16 10.36
C ASP A 82 8.07 -3.53 9.69
N VAL A 83 7.87 -4.58 10.47
CA VAL A 83 7.85 -5.96 9.99
C VAL A 83 6.71 -6.16 8.99
N LEU A 84 5.51 -5.68 9.31
CA LEU A 84 4.35 -5.79 8.42
C LEU A 84 4.50 -5.03 7.09
N ILE A 85 5.21 -3.89 7.10
CA ILE A 85 5.56 -3.15 5.88
C ILE A 85 6.47 -4.01 4.99
N ILE A 86 7.48 -4.65 5.58
CA ILE A 86 8.38 -5.55 4.85
C ILE A 86 7.61 -6.72 4.24
N TYR A 87 6.69 -7.34 5.00
CA TYR A 87 5.85 -8.43 4.49
C TYR A 87 4.99 -7.99 3.30
N ASN A 88 4.30 -6.86 3.38
CA ASN A 88 3.50 -6.36 2.26
C ASN A 88 4.35 -5.99 1.04
N GLY A 89 5.53 -5.38 1.27
CA GLY A 89 6.49 -5.10 0.19
C GLY A 89 6.97 -6.38 -0.50
N LEU A 90 7.25 -7.44 0.27
CA LEU A 90 7.58 -8.76 -0.27
C LEU A 90 6.42 -9.33 -1.10
N LEU A 91 5.18 -9.29 -0.60
CA LEU A 91 4.01 -9.78 -1.35
C LEU A 91 3.84 -9.05 -2.68
N PHE A 92 4.05 -7.72 -2.71
CA PHE A 92 4.03 -6.94 -3.94
C PHE A 92 5.12 -7.36 -4.92
N ALA A 93 6.36 -7.50 -4.44
CA ALA A 93 7.48 -7.95 -5.26
C ALA A 93 7.24 -9.34 -5.85
N VAL A 94 6.68 -10.27 -5.05
CA VAL A 94 6.38 -11.62 -5.52
C VAL A 94 5.22 -11.65 -6.52
N ALA A 95 4.17 -10.83 -6.32
CA ALA A 95 3.10 -10.69 -7.30
C ALA A 95 3.63 -10.20 -8.66
N GLY A 96 4.48 -9.16 -8.65
CA GLY A 96 5.14 -8.66 -9.86
C GLY A 96 6.05 -9.72 -10.51
N LEU A 97 6.78 -10.48 -9.70
CA LEU A 97 7.61 -11.58 -10.17
C LEU A 97 6.79 -12.73 -10.78
N LEU A 98 5.64 -13.10 -10.21
CA LEU A 98 4.76 -14.13 -10.77
C LEU A 98 4.24 -13.70 -12.16
N VAL A 99 3.84 -12.44 -12.32
CA VAL A 99 3.41 -11.90 -13.61
C VAL A 99 4.58 -11.88 -14.60
N GLY A 100 5.72 -11.31 -14.21
CA GLY A 100 6.87 -11.12 -15.10
C GLY A 100 7.62 -12.41 -15.45
N ALA A 101 7.66 -13.40 -14.56
CA ALA A 101 8.31 -14.68 -14.81
C ALA A 101 7.46 -15.59 -15.72
N THR A 102 6.14 -15.39 -15.73
CA THR A 102 5.21 -16.17 -16.58
C THR A 102 5.45 -15.86 -18.06
N PRO A 103 5.66 -16.88 -18.93
CA PRO A 103 5.90 -16.66 -20.35
C PRO A 103 4.65 -16.18 -21.08
N VAL A 104 4.83 -15.36 -22.12
CA VAL A 104 3.74 -14.96 -23.02
C VAL A 104 3.32 -16.15 -23.89
N ARG A 105 4.30 -16.88 -24.46
CA ARG A 105 4.08 -18.07 -25.29
C ARG A 105 4.97 -19.24 -24.83
N LEU A 106 4.42 -20.45 -24.83
CA LEU A 106 5.18 -21.67 -24.50
C LEU A 106 6.19 -22.05 -25.59
N ALA A 107 5.93 -21.67 -26.85
CA ALA A 107 6.81 -22.00 -27.97
C ALA A 107 8.21 -21.38 -27.87
N ASP A 108 8.36 -20.32 -27.07
CA ASP A 108 9.64 -19.60 -26.90
C ASP A 108 10.57 -20.27 -25.87
N LEU A 109 10.13 -21.36 -25.24
CA LEU A 109 10.86 -22.08 -24.20
C LEU A 109 11.16 -23.53 -24.61
N PRO A 110 12.30 -24.08 -24.18
CA PRO A 110 12.60 -25.48 -24.44
C PRO A 110 11.70 -26.39 -23.60
N ALA A 111 11.22 -27.47 -24.21
CA ALA A 111 10.17 -28.33 -23.64
C ALA A 111 10.49 -28.92 -22.24
N HIS A 112 11.77 -29.17 -21.94
CA HIS A 112 12.20 -29.67 -20.64
C HIS A 112 12.00 -28.66 -19.50
N LEU A 113 12.01 -27.36 -19.81
CA LEU A 113 11.87 -26.28 -18.83
C LEU A 113 10.40 -26.04 -18.45
N HIS A 114 9.44 -26.42 -19.29
CA HIS A 114 8.00 -26.17 -19.06
C HIS A 114 7.52 -26.73 -17.72
N ARG A 115 7.93 -27.97 -17.40
CA ARG A 115 7.53 -28.63 -16.17
C ARG A 115 8.12 -27.95 -14.94
N TRP A 116 9.41 -27.63 -14.99
CA TRP A 116 10.11 -26.97 -13.88
C TRP A 116 9.59 -25.55 -13.63
N LEU A 117 9.32 -24.80 -14.70
CA LEU A 117 8.76 -23.46 -14.59
C LEU A 117 7.35 -23.49 -13.98
N ARG A 118 6.49 -24.40 -14.44
CA ARG A 118 5.16 -24.60 -13.84
C ARG A 118 5.26 -24.92 -12.35
N LEU A 119 6.15 -25.84 -11.97
CA LEU A 119 6.36 -26.22 -10.58
C LEU A 119 6.87 -25.03 -9.75
N ALA A 120 7.87 -24.30 -10.25
CA ALA A 120 8.42 -23.14 -9.56
C ALA A 120 7.36 -22.05 -9.35
N LEU A 121 6.60 -21.69 -10.39
CA LEU A 121 5.52 -20.69 -10.28
C LEU A 121 4.42 -21.14 -9.32
N SER A 122 4.04 -22.42 -9.36
CA SER A 122 3.03 -22.97 -8.45
C SER A 122 3.54 -23.00 -7.00
N ALA A 123 4.82 -23.33 -6.79
CA ALA A 123 5.44 -23.35 -5.47
C ALA A 123 5.56 -21.93 -4.89
N VAL A 124 6.00 -20.95 -5.71
CA VAL A 124 6.02 -19.53 -5.31
C VAL A 124 4.61 -19.09 -4.92
N ALA A 125 3.62 -19.30 -5.79
CA ALA A 125 2.23 -18.93 -5.51
C ALA A 125 1.68 -19.58 -4.23
N GLY A 126 2.00 -20.85 -3.98
CA GLY A 126 1.62 -21.58 -2.77
C GLY A 126 2.25 -21.00 -1.51
N LEU A 127 3.57 -20.77 -1.53
CA LEU A 127 4.27 -20.15 -0.39
C LEU A 127 3.78 -18.72 -0.15
N THR A 128 3.56 -17.94 -1.20
CA THR A 128 2.99 -16.58 -1.10
C THR A 128 1.59 -16.60 -0.53
N LEU A 129 0.76 -17.58 -0.87
CA LEU A 129 -0.57 -17.73 -0.28
C LEU A 129 -0.47 -17.93 1.24
N LEU A 130 0.44 -18.79 1.71
CA LEU A 130 0.64 -19.04 3.14
C LEU A 130 1.15 -17.80 3.88
N VAL A 131 2.19 -17.15 3.34
CA VAL A 131 2.72 -15.90 3.92
C VAL A 131 1.67 -14.80 3.90
N GLY A 132 0.89 -14.69 2.83
CA GLY A 132 -0.17 -13.69 2.68
C GLY A 132 -1.34 -13.92 3.64
N LEU A 133 -1.74 -15.17 3.91
CA LEU A 133 -2.77 -15.49 4.91
C LEU A 133 -2.33 -15.03 6.31
N TYR A 134 -1.08 -15.29 6.64
CA TYR A 134 -0.48 -14.85 7.88
C TYR A 134 -0.43 -13.32 7.99
N ALA A 135 0.06 -12.63 6.95
CA ALA A 135 0.11 -11.18 6.89
C ALA A 135 -1.29 -10.54 6.97
N LEU A 136 -2.28 -11.08 6.26
CA LEU A 136 -3.66 -10.61 6.32
C LEU A 136 -4.23 -10.73 7.74
N THR A 137 -3.97 -11.85 8.41
CA THR A 137 -4.40 -12.07 9.80
C THR A 137 -3.81 -11.00 10.73
N ALA A 138 -2.53 -10.66 10.57
CA ALA A 138 -1.88 -9.60 11.35
C ALA A 138 -2.48 -8.21 11.07
N ILE A 139 -2.74 -7.86 9.81
CA ILE A 139 -3.38 -6.56 9.45
C ILE A 139 -4.79 -6.48 10.02
N ILE A 140 -5.57 -7.56 9.94
CA ILE A 140 -6.94 -7.61 10.50
C ILE A 140 -6.88 -7.42 12.01
N TYR A 141 -6.03 -8.18 12.73
CA TYR A 141 -5.87 -8.04 14.18
C TYR A 141 -5.56 -6.60 14.58
N ARG A 142 -4.60 -5.97 13.88
CA ARG A 142 -4.25 -4.58 14.16
C ARG A 142 -5.35 -3.59 13.84
N THR A 143 -6.13 -3.85 12.81
CA THR A 143 -7.31 -3.05 12.46
C THR A 143 -8.43 -3.19 13.49
N THR A 144 -8.53 -4.34 14.17
CA THR A 144 -9.51 -4.53 15.25
C THR A 144 -9.07 -3.94 16.58
N VAL A 145 -7.76 -3.85 16.83
CA VAL A 145 -7.18 -3.28 18.06
C VAL A 145 -7.05 -1.76 17.94
N ASP A 146 -6.53 -1.28 16.81
CA ASP A 146 -6.46 0.15 16.50
C ASP A 146 -7.74 0.59 15.76
N GLN A 147 -7.75 1.81 15.21
CA GLN A 147 -8.80 2.28 14.32
C GLN A 147 -8.54 1.87 12.85
N LEU A 148 -9.62 1.66 12.10
CA LEU A 148 -9.56 1.51 10.66
C LEU A 148 -9.11 2.84 10.02
N THR A 149 -8.09 2.81 9.17
CA THR A 149 -7.63 3.97 8.40
C THR A 149 -7.78 3.71 6.90
N PRO A 150 -7.84 4.75 6.05
CA PRO A 150 -7.93 4.59 4.59
C PRO A 150 -6.86 3.66 4.02
N ASN A 151 -5.62 3.83 4.52
CA ASN A 151 -4.48 3.01 4.12
C ASN A 151 -4.66 1.53 4.50
N ARG A 152 -5.11 1.25 5.75
CA ARG A 152 -5.35 -0.12 6.20
C ARG A 152 -6.47 -0.78 5.41
N LEU A 153 -7.55 -0.07 5.11
CA LEU A 153 -8.65 -0.57 4.27
C LEU A 153 -8.13 -0.99 2.89
N ALA A 154 -7.34 -0.13 2.25
CA ALA A 154 -6.75 -0.41 0.94
C ALA A 154 -5.87 -1.67 0.96
N PHE A 155 -5.01 -1.81 1.97
CA PHE A 155 -4.15 -2.98 2.13
C PHE A 155 -4.91 -4.27 2.45
N ILE A 156 -5.97 -4.20 3.27
CA ILE A 156 -6.81 -5.37 3.57
C ILE A 156 -7.46 -5.89 2.29
N GLY A 157 -8.13 -5.02 1.53
CA GLY A 157 -8.79 -5.46 0.29
C GLY A 157 -7.80 -5.93 -0.78
N TRP A 158 -6.64 -5.26 -0.91
CA TRP A 158 -5.55 -5.71 -1.79
C TRP A 158 -5.08 -7.14 -1.44
N ASN A 159 -4.89 -7.44 -0.15
CA ASN A 159 -4.48 -8.76 0.30
C ASN A 159 -5.59 -9.80 0.07
N VAL A 160 -6.85 -9.47 0.34
CA VAL A 160 -7.99 -10.37 0.07
C VAL A 160 -8.08 -10.72 -1.41
N ILE A 161 -7.92 -9.74 -2.30
CA ILE A 161 -7.89 -9.94 -3.75
C ILE A 161 -6.73 -10.86 -4.14
N ASN A 162 -5.51 -10.57 -3.67
CA ASN A 162 -4.35 -11.40 -3.97
C ASN A 162 -4.51 -12.84 -3.50
N LEU A 163 -4.96 -13.06 -2.26
CA LEU A 163 -5.17 -14.40 -1.72
C LEU A 163 -6.22 -15.17 -2.53
N SER A 164 -7.31 -14.49 -2.91
CA SER A 164 -8.35 -15.08 -3.76
C SER A 164 -7.81 -15.46 -5.14
N LEU A 165 -7.01 -14.59 -5.76
CA LEU A 165 -6.39 -14.83 -7.06
C LEU A 165 -5.34 -15.93 -7.01
N LEU A 166 -4.50 -15.98 -5.98
CA LEU A 166 -3.51 -17.03 -5.76
C LEU A 166 -4.20 -18.38 -5.53
N GLY A 167 -5.26 -18.42 -4.73
CA GLY A 167 -6.09 -19.61 -4.52
C GLY A 167 -6.73 -20.09 -5.83
N TYR A 168 -7.30 -19.17 -6.62
CA TYR A 168 -7.86 -19.47 -7.93
C TYR A 168 -6.81 -19.98 -8.93
N LEU A 169 -5.62 -19.36 -8.96
CA LEU A 169 -4.49 -19.79 -9.78
C LEU A 169 -4.07 -21.21 -9.42
N LEU A 170 -3.85 -21.50 -8.13
CA LEU A 170 -3.43 -22.82 -7.66
C LEU A 170 -4.48 -23.89 -7.94
N GLN A 171 -5.76 -23.61 -7.69
CA GLN A 171 -6.85 -24.52 -8.05
C GLN A 171 -6.88 -24.80 -9.57
N GLY A 172 -6.67 -23.75 -10.37
CA GLY A 172 -6.53 -23.87 -11.83
C GLY A 172 -5.34 -24.73 -12.23
N GLN A 173 -4.20 -24.60 -11.55
CA GLN A 173 -3.01 -25.41 -11.78
C GLN A 173 -3.20 -26.88 -11.42
N LEU A 174 -3.96 -27.21 -10.38
CA LEU A 174 -4.25 -28.61 -10.02
C LEU A 174 -5.08 -29.33 -11.09
N ARG A 175 -5.94 -28.59 -11.81
CA ARG A 175 -6.80 -29.12 -12.88
C ARG A 175 -6.16 -29.06 -14.27
N ALA A 176 -4.98 -28.45 -14.41
CA ALA A 176 -4.38 -28.16 -15.71
C ALA A 176 -3.45 -29.27 -16.21
N ASN A 177 -3.46 -29.47 -17.53
CA ASN A 177 -2.52 -30.34 -18.24
C ASN A 177 -1.30 -29.55 -18.76
N SER A 178 -0.32 -30.27 -19.33
CA SER A 178 0.93 -29.69 -19.86
C SER A 178 0.75 -28.63 -20.94
N THR A 179 -0.40 -28.60 -21.61
CA THR A 179 -0.72 -27.62 -22.67
C THR A 179 -1.58 -26.46 -22.18
N THR A 180 -2.40 -26.66 -21.14
CA THR A 180 -3.40 -25.68 -20.69
C THR A 180 -2.97 -24.89 -19.45
N TRP A 181 -1.90 -25.30 -18.77
CA TRP A 181 -1.47 -24.67 -17.51
C TRP A 181 -1.17 -23.19 -17.65
N LEU A 182 -0.54 -22.78 -18.78
CA LEU A 182 -0.20 -21.38 -19.00
C LEU A 182 -1.45 -20.53 -19.16
N ALA A 183 -2.40 -20.99 -19.98
CA ALA A 183 -3.68 -20.30 -20.19
C ALA A 183 -4.44 -20.11 -18.86
N ARG A 184 -4.39 -21.10 -17.96
CA ARG A 184 -5.01 -21.00 -16.62
C ARG A 184 -4.36 -19.91 -15.75
N ILE A 185 -3.03 -19.75 -15.79
CA ILE A 185 -2.34 -18.65 -15.09
C ILE A 185 -2.74 -17.30 -15.67
N GLN A 186 -2.70 -17.18 -17.01
CA GLN A 186 -3.05 -15.94 -17.70
C GLN A 186 -4.50 -15.53 -17.45
N HIS A 187 -5.43 -16.49 -17.37
CA HIS A 187 -6.81 -16.24 -16.96
C HIS A 187 -6.92 -15.71 -15.53
N ALA A 188 -6.12 -16.22 -14.59
CA ALA A 188 -6.08 -15.69 -13.23
C ALA A 188 -5.55 -14.25 -13.21
N PHE A 189 -4.53 -13.92 -14.00
CA PHE A 189 -4.03 -12.55 -14.12
C PHE A 189 -5.04 -11.61 -14.76
N ALA A 190 -5.74 -12.04 -15.82
CA ALA A 190 -6.79 -11.25 -16.45
C ALA A 190 -7.95 -10.97 -15.47
N ALA A 191 -8.37 -11.98 -14.71
CA ALA A 191 -9.35 -11.79 -13.63
C ALA A 191 -8.82 -10.82 -12.56
N GLY A 192 -7.52 -10.89 -12.24
CA GLY A 192 -6.86 -9.97 -11.33
C GLY A 192 -6.89 -8.53 -11.79
N THR A 193 -6.61 -8.26 -13.07
CA THR A 193 -6.70 -6.89 -13.63
C THR A 193 -8.09 -6.29 -13.43
N ILE A 194 -9.15 -7.07 -13.66
CA ILE A 194 -10.53 -6.63 -13.46
C ILE A 194 -10.80 -6.40 -11.97
N ALA A 195 -10.39 -7.33 -11.11
CA ALA A 195 -10.57 -7.21 -9.66
C ALA A 195 -9.86 -5.98 -9.09
N TYR A 196 -8.63 -5.70 -9.54
CA TYR A 196 -7.90 -4.50 -9.14
C TYR A 196 -8.54 -3.22 -9.65
N ALA A 197 -8.97 -3.15 -10.91
CA ALA A 197 -9.68 -1.99 -11.42
C ALA A 197 -10.96 -1.71 -10.63
N ALA A 198 -11.75 -2.75 -10.35
CA ALA A 198 -12.95 -2.65 -9.54
C ALA A 198 -12.64 -2.21 -8.10
N TRP A 199 -11.58 -2.75 -7.49
CA TRP A 199 -11.15 -2.37 -6.14
C TRP A 199 -10.64 -0.93 -6.07
N SER A 200 -9.86 -0.48 -7.05
CA SER A 200 -9.40 0.90 -7.13
C SER A 200 -10.57 1.87 -7.30
N LEU A 201 -11.55 1.53 -8.15
CA LEU A 201 -12.78 2.32 -8.28
C LEU A 201 -13.57 2.34 -6.97
N LEU A 202 -13.68 1.19 -6.29
CA LEU A 202 -14.32 1.11 -4.99
C LEU A 202 -13.62 2.00 -3.97
N LEU A 203 -12.28 1.95 -3.86
CA LEU A 203 -11.53 2.80 -2.93
C LEU A 203 -11.68 4.29 -3.25
N LEU A 204 -11.69 4.65 -4.53
CA LEU A 204 -11.90 6.04 -4.96
C LEU A 204 -13.24 6.60 -4.42
N LEU A 205 -14.29 5.78 -4.39
CA LEU A 205 -15.61 6.16 -3.90
C LEU A 205 -15.76 5.98 -2.39
N ALA A 206 -15.22 4.89 -1.86
CA ALA A 206 -15.38 4.47 -0.48
C ALA A 206 -14.51 5.30 0.47
N ILE A 207 -13.29 5.69 0.08
CA ILE A 207 -12.42 6.46 1.00
C ILE A 207 -13.05 7.82 1.35
N PRO A 208 -13.45 8.67 0.38
CA PRO A 208 -14.13 9.93 0.71
C PRO A 208 -15.45 9.72 1.46
N TRP A 209 -16.17 8.64 1.17
CA TRP A 209 -17.44 8.37 1.84
C TRP A 209 -17.29 7.85 3.28
N LEU A 210 -16.33 6.96 3.52
CA LEU A 210 -16.06 6.35 4.82
C LEU A 210 -15.26 7.25 5.76
N PHE A 211 -14.34 8.04 5.21
CA PHE A 211 -13.37 8.84 5.98
C PHE A 211 -13.43 10.34 5.70
N GLY A 212 -14.22 10.78 4.71
CA GLY A 212 -14.33 12.20 4.37
C GLY A 212 -15.17 13.03 5.33
N ASN A 213 -15.59 12.46 6.47
CA ASN A 213 -16.36 13.17 7.49
C ASN A 213 -15.62 13.16 8.82
N ASN A 214 -15.04 14.30 9.15
CA ASN A 214 -15.08 14.90 10.51
C ASN A 214 -14.85 16.42 10.48
N LEU A 215 -14.38 16.97 9.36
CA LEU A 215 -14.37 18.41 9.10
C LEU A 215 -14.74 18.66 7.64
N LYS A 216 -15.86 19.34 7.38
CA LYS A 216 -16.09 19.90 6.04
C LYS A 216 -15.03 20.97 5.83
N GLU A 217 -14.46 21.09 4.64
CA GLU A 217 -13.45 22.11 4.31
C GLU A 217 -13.92 23.53 4.73
N ALA A 218 -15.24 23.78 4.64
CA ALA A 218 -15.91 24.99 5.10
C ALA A 218 -15.86 25.24 6.62
N ASP A 219 -15.72 24.20 7.44
CA ASP A 219 -15.59 24.28 8.90
C ASP A 219 -14.11 24.43 9.31
N ILE A 220 -13.17 23.84 8.55
CA ILE A 220 -11.71 24.05 8.73
C ILE A 220 -11.36 25.52 8.51
N LEU A 221 -11.91 26.14 7.46
CA LEU A 221 -11.71 27.56 7.15
C LEU A 221 -12.14 28.51 8.29
N LYS A 222 -12.97 28.04 9.24
CA LYS A 222 -13.40 28.82 10.42
C LYS A 222 -12.43 28.68 11.60
N LEU A 223 -11.55 27.70 11.58
CA LEU A 223 -10.57 27.47 12.65
C LEU A 223 -9.42 28.49 12.57
N PRO A 224 -8.69 28.72 13.66
CA PRO A 224 -7.45 29.49 13.63
C PRO A 224 -6.43 28.91 12.63
N VAL A 225 -5.71 29.76 11.88
CA VAL A 225 -4.78 29.35 10.82
C VAL A 225 -3.74 28.33 11.31
N GLU A 226 -3.18 28.53 12.51
CA GLU A 226 -2.23 27.59 13.14
C GLU A 226 -2.79 26.17 13.28
N ILE A 227 -4.09 26.01 13.52
CA ILE A 227 -4.75 24.70 13.65
C ILE A 227 -5.09 24.13 12.27
N GLN A 228 -5.42 24.99 11.28
CA GLN A 228 -5.65 24.56 9.90
C GLN A 228 -4.40 23.87 9.35
N ASP A 229 -3.23 24.50 9.50
CA ASP A 229 -1.96 23.97 9.02
C ASP A 229 -1.66 22.59 9.65
N LEU A 230 -1.93 22.41 10.94
CA LEU A 230 -1.78 21.12 11.63
C LEU A 230 -2.70 20.03 11.07
N ILE A 231 -3.97 20.36 10.78
CA ILE A 231 -4.93 19.41 10.19
C ILE A 231 -4.46 18.95 8.80
N PHE A 232 -3.95 19.87 7.99
CA PHE A 232 -3.45 19.54 6.65
C PHE A 232 -2.14 18.73 6.67
N GLU A 233 -1.27 18.96 7.65
CA GLU A 233 0.03 18.27 7.76
C GLU A 233 -0.07 16.86 8.38
N GLN A 234 -0.96 16.63 9.36
CA GLN A 234 -1.00 15.38 10.11
C GLN A 234 -1.96 14.31 9.58
N GLY A 235 -2.90 14.67 8.70
CA GLY A 235 -3.88 13.72 8.16
C GLY A 235 -4.77 13.11 9.25
N ASP A 236 -4.74 11.78 9.40
CA ASP A 236 -5.64 11.03 10.31
C ASP A 236 -5.07 10.82 11.73
N ALA A 237 -3.87 11.33 12.05
CA ALA A 237 -3.30 11.18 13.39
C ALA A 237 -4.06 12.06 14.43
N PRO A 238 -4.23 11.61 15.69
CA PRO A 238 -4.86 12.42 16.72
C PRO A 238 -4.02 13.68 16.96
N ILE A 239 -4.63 14.85 16.74
CA ILE A 239 -3.98 16.15 16.94
C ILE A 239 -4.20 16.58 18.38
N LEU A 240 -3.14 16.56 19.20
CA LEU A 240 -3.20 17.02 20.59
C LEU A 240 -2.66 18.44 20.65
N LEU A 241 -3.44 19.34 21.23
CA LEU A 241 -3.12 20.75 21.36
C LEU A 241 -2.73 21.07 22.79
N LYS A 242 -1.66 21.83 22.95
CA LYS A 242 -1.20 22.39 24.22
C LYS A 242 -0.77 23.84 23.99
N CYS A 243 -0.92 24.68 25.01
CA CYS A 243 -0.30 26.01 25.00
C CYS A 243 0.64 26.17 26.19
N THR A 244 1.54 27.16 26.11
CA THR A 244 2.62 27.33 27.09
C THR A 244 2.17 27.89 28.43
N GLN A 245 1.00 28.55 28.47
CA GLN A 245 0.47 29.19 29.68
C GLN A 245 -0.46 28.28 30.49
N SER A 246 -0.81 27.10 29.96
CA SER A 246 -1.70 26.13 30.61
C SER A 246 -1.10 24.73 30.64
N PRO A 247 -1.23 23.99 31.76
CA PRO A 247 -0.75 22.62 31.84
C PRO A 247 -1.62 21.62 31.06
N ASN A 248 -2.83 22.02 30.65
CA ASN A 248 -3.86 21.14 30.11
C ASN A 248 -3.58 20.74 28.65
N ILE A 249 -3.98 19.52 28.30
CA ILE A 249 -3.88 18.97 26.94
C ILE A 249 -5.30 18.77 26.40
N TYR A 250 -5.52 19.16 25.16
CA TYR A 250 -6.80 19.02 24.48
C TYR A 250 -6.63 18.17 23.23
N LEU A 251 -7.49 17.19 23.01
CA LEU A 251 -7.59 16.49 21.73
C LEU A 251 -8.47 17.32 20.79
N LEU A 252 -8.01 17.57 19.58
CA LEU A 252 -8.84 18.12 18.52
C LEU A 252 -9.65 16.99 17.88
N ASP A 253 -10.97 17.05 18.01
CA ASP A 253 -11.92 16.06 17.49
C ASP A 253 -12.94 16.81 16.62
N GLY A 254 -12.73 16.77 15.30
CA GLY A 254 -13.45 17.65 14.37
C GLY A 254 -13.13 19.13 14.65
N THR A 255 -14.16 19.94 14.92
CA THR A 255 -14.01 21.36 15.29
C THR A 255 -13.93 21.60 16.80
N GLU A 256 -14.07 20.55 17.61
CA GLU A 256 -14.18 20.67 19.05
C GLU A 256 -12.86 20.34 19.75
N LYS A 257 -12.59 21.05 20.85
CA LYS A 257 -11.52 20.69 21.78
C LYS A 257 -12.08 19.77 22.87
N ARG A 258 -11.44 18.62 23.08
CA ARG A 258 -11.80 17.68 24.15
C ARG A 258 -10.69 17.65 25.18
N TRP A 259 -10.97 18.13 26.39
CA TRP A 259 -9.98 18.16 27.45
C TRP A 259 -9.59 16.74 27.89
N VAL A 260 -8.28 16.46 27.94
CA VAL A 260 -7.72 15.24 28.53
C VAL A 260 -7.42 15.52 30.00
N LYS A 261 -8.16 14.86 30.88
CA LYS A 261 -8.20 15.14 32.33
C LYS A 261 -6.83 15.13 32.99
N ASP A 262 -6.06 14.09 32.74
CA ASP A 262 -4.77 13.82 33.38
C ASP A 262 -3.84 12.99 32.49
N ILE A 263 -2.60 12.86 32.94
CA ILE A 263 -1.55 12.14 32.20
C ILE A 263 -1.81 10.63 32.16
N ASP A 264 -2.48 10.07 33.16
CA ASP A 264 -2.83 8.65 33.19
C ASP A 264 -3.83 8.35 32.08
N THR A 265 -4.87 9.18 31.95
CA THR A 265 -5.82 9.13 30.83
C THR A 265 -5.14 9.28 29.48
N PHE A 266 -4.15 10.17 29.37
CA PHE A 266 -3.38 10.36 28.14
C PHE A 266 -2.65 9.07 27.72
N ASN A 267 -1.96 8.42 28.67
CA ASN A 267 -1.22 7.19 28.43
C ASN A 267 -2.14 6.00 28.15
N ASP A 268 -3.25 5.87 28.89
CA ASP A 268 -4.24 4.80 28.73
C ASP A 268 -4.93 4.85 27.36
N ARG A 269 -5.10 6.06 26.79
CA ARG A 269 -5.61 6.26 25.43
C ARG A 269 -4.57 6.02 24.34
N GLY A 270 -3.33 5.70 24.71
CA GLY A 270 -2.23 5.43 23.78
C GLY A 270 -1.73 6.68 23.05
N TYR A 271 -2.00 7.88 23.57
CA TYR A 271 -1.49 9.11 22.99
C TYR A 271 0.03 9.21 23.16
N LEU A 272 0.72 9.75 22.16
CA LEU A 272 2.16 9.94 22.21
C LEU A 272 2.49 11.42 22.36
N TRP A 273 3.49 11.74 23.18
CA TRP A 273 3.96 13.12 23.35
C TRP A 273 4.46 13.77 22.06
N ARG A 274 4.87 12.97 21.06
CA ARG A 274 5.28 13.47 19.74
C ARG A 274 4.10 14.06 18.94
N ASP A 275 2.87 13.70 19.29
CA ASP A 275 1.65 14.14 18.62
C ASP A 275 1.05 15.39 19.30
N VAL A 276 1.73 15.92 20.34
CA VAL A 276 1.36 17.14 21.06
C VAL A 276 1.98 18.35 20.37
N HIS A 277 1.12 19.22 19.85
CA HIS A 277 1.46 20.44 19.15
C HIS A 277 1.23 21.65 20.03
N PHE A 278 2.24 22.53 20.06
CA PHE A 278 2.15 23.79 20.77
C PHE A 278 1.54 24.85 19.87
N VAL A 279 0.38 25.37 20.28
CA VAL A 279 -0.32 26.47 19.61
C VAL A 279 -0.59 27.60 20.60
N THR A 280 -1.02 28.76 20.10
CA THR A 280 -1.40 29.87 20.96
C THR A 280 -2.62 29.53 21.82
N CYS A 281 -2.64 29.94 23.10
CA CYS A 281 -3.80 29.69 23.98
C CYS A 281 -5.09 30.32 23.41
N SER A 282 -4.97 31.43 22.67
CA SER A 282 -6.09 32.06 21.95
C SER A 282 -6.61 31.25 20.76
N ALA A 283 -5.80 30.37 20.16
CA ALA A 283 -6.27 29.44 19.14
C ALA A 283 -7.11 28.33 19.79
N ILE A 284 -6.65 27.76 20.92
CA ILE A 284 -7.39 26.74 21.66
C ILE A 284 -8.69 27.32 22.25
N SER A 285 -8.66 28.52 22.81
CA SER A 285 -9.84 29.14 23.43
C SER A 285 -10.97 29.43 22.44
N ARG A 286 -10.66 29.56 21.14
CA ARG A 286 -11.64 29.77 20.06
C ARG A 286 -12.34 28.49 19.60
N LEU A 287 -11.84 27.32 19.97
CA LEU A 287 -12.50 26.05 19.70
C LEU A 287 -13.66 25.85 20.68
N SER A 288 -14.76 25.25 20.19
CA SER A 288 -15.88 24.83 21.02
C SER A 288 -15.48 23.65 21.91
N ASP A 289 -15.95 23.65 23.15
CA ASP A 289 -15.73 22.54 24.08
C ASP A 289 -16.56 21.32 23.69
N GLY A 290 -15.88 20.21 23.42
CA GLY A 290 -16.47 18.90 23.24
C GLY A 290 -16.50 18.09 24.55
N THR A 291 -16.94 16.84 24.46
CA THR A 291 -17.00 15.96 25.64
C THR A 291 -15.59 15.67 26.17
N PRO A 292 -15.30 15.92 27.46
CA PRO A 292 -14.00 15.62 28.06
C PRO A 292 -13.60 14.14 27.94
N ILE A 293 -12.33 13.87 28.22
CA ILE A 293 -11.73 12.53 28.22
C ILE A 293 -11.11 12.32 29.61
N PRO A 294 -11.67 11.41 30.44
CA PRO A 294 -12.92 10.65 30.24
C PRO A 294 -14.18 11.54 30.34
N ALA A 295 -15.34 11.03 29.90
CA ALA A 295 -16.58 11.84 29.77
C ALA A 295 -17.12 12.36 31.12
N ASP A 296 -16.73 11.74 32.23
CA ASP A 296 -17.05 12.11 33.60
C ASP A 296 -16.01 13.07 34.24
N ALA A 297 -15.06 13.59 33.46
CA ALA A 297 -13.99 14.45 33.98
C ALA A 297 -14.48 15.81 34.52
N GLY A 298 -15.72 16.22 34.23
CA GLY A 298 -16.29 17.50 34.66
C GLY A 298 -16.16 18.60 33.61
N THR A 299 -16.21 19.86 34.03
CA THR A 299 -16.11 21.01 33.11
C THR A 299 -14.68 21.18 32.61
N PRO A 300 -14.45 21.30 31.29
CA PRO A 300 -13.14 21.61 30.73
C PRO A 300 -12.55 22.89 31.36
N PRO A 301 -11.28 22.88 31.79
CA PRO A 301 -10.59 24.09 32.20
C PRO A 301 -10.30 24.97 30.99
N ASP A 302 -10.24 26.28 31.19
CA ASP A 302 -9.78 27.21 30.16
C ASP A 302 -8.28 27.02 29.85
N PRO A 303 -7.88 27.13 28.57
CA PRO A 303 -6.50 27.03 28.12
C PRO A 303 -5.68 28.29 28.36
#